data_AF-A0A944LPA0-F1
#
_entry.id   AF-A0A944LPA0-F1
#
_cell.length_a   1.000
_cell.length_b   1.000
_cell.length_c   1.000
_cell.angle_alpha   90.00
_cell.angle_beta   90.00
_cell.angle_gamma   90.00
#
_symmetry.space_group_name_H-M   'P 1'
#
loop_
_entity.id
_entity.type
_entity.pdbx_description
1 polymer ?
#
loop_
_entity_poly.entity_id
_entity_poly.type
_entity_poly.pdbx_seq_one_letter_code
_entity_poly.pdbx_strand_id
1 'polypeptide(L)' 'MGRFGACANNAAMESFFSRLQRNVLDRVRWSTRADLRLAIVTWIEKTYRRKRRQRRLGRLTPVEFETINTGLKAA' A
#
# COMPACT_ATOMS: atom_id res chain seq x y z
N MET A 1 17.06 16.87 13.22
CA MET A 1 17.60 15.65 12.58
C MET A 1 16.47 14.61 12.49
N GLY A 2 16.04 14.27 11.26
CA GLY A 2 14.92 13.36 11.02
C GLY A 2 15.27 11.92 11.40
N ARG A 3 14.36 11.24 12.10
CA ARG A 3 14.59 9.89 12.62
C ARG A 3 14.65 8.89 11.46
N PHE A 4 15.88 8.55 11.03
CA PHE A 4 16.13 7.38 10.20
C PHE A 4 15.50 6.16 10.86
N GLY A 5 14.55 5.52 10.17
CA GLY A 5 14.03 4.19 10.50
C GLY A 5 13.44 4.04 11.90
N ALA A 6 12.31 4.71 12.21
CA ALA A 6 11.47 4.21 13.29
C ALA A 6 10.98 2.79 12.91
N CYS A 7 11.13 1.79 13.79
CA CYS A 7 10.77 0.39 13.52
C CYS A 7 9.34 0.22 12.99
N ALA A 8 8.43 1.14 13.34
CA ALA A 8 7.08 1.19 12.80
C ALA A 8 7.02 1.44 11.28
N ASN A 9 7.90 2.29 10.75
CA ASN A 9 8.04 2.54 9.31
C ASN A 9 8.64 1.32 8.60
N ASN A 10 9.60 0.64 9.22
CA ASN A 10 10.17 -0.60 8.66
C ASN A 10 9.11 -1.70 8.60
N ALA A 11 8.40 -1.98 9.70
CA ALA A 11 7.35 -3.00 9.76
C ALA A 11 6.20 -2.72 8.77
N ALA A 12 5.85 -1.45 8.57
CA ALA A 12 4.88 -1.02 7.57
C ALA A 12 5.31 -1.37 6.14
N MET A 13 6.60 -1.13 5.82
CA MET A 13 7.17 -1.40 4.50
C MET A 13 7.39 -2.90 4.27
N GLU A 14 7.87 -3.64 5.27
CA GLU A 14 7.99 -5.10 5.21
C GLU A 14 6.64 -5.77 4.94
N SER A 15 5.57 -5.32 5.62
CA SER A 15 4.22 -5.81 5.36
C SER A 15 3.73 -5.47 3.94
N PHE A 16 4.10 -4.31 3.41
CA PHE A 16 3.79 -3.94 2.03
C PHE A 16 4.49 -4.86 1.02
N PHE A 17 5.81 -5.06 1.16
CA PHE A 17 6.58 -5.88 0.22
C PHE A 17 6.20 -7.36 0.26
N SER A 18 5.99 -7.94 1.44
CA SER A 18 5.49 -9.32 1.58
C SER A 18 4.18 -9.54 0.82
N ARG A 19 3.30 -8.54 0.82
CA ARG A 19 2.02 -8.61 0.12
C ARG A 19 2.15 -8.39 -1.37
N LEU A 20 3.02 -7.46 -1.79
CA LEU A 20 3.30 -7.23 -3.20
C LEU A 20 3.84 -8.51 -3.85
N GLN A 21 4.75 -9.19 -3.15
CA GLN A 21 5.33 -10.45 -3.59
C GLN A 21 4.24 -11.51 -3.79
N ARG A 22 3.48 -11.83 -2.73
CA ARG A 22 2.44 -12.87 -2.78
C ARG A 22 1.31 -12.58 -3.77
N ASN A 23 0.95 -11.30 -3.98
CA ASN A 23 -0.23 -10.94 -4.76
C ASN A 23 0.06 -10.52 -6.20
N VAL A 24 1.30 -10.17 -6.53
CA VAL A 24 1.69 -9.72 -7.88
C VAL A 24 2.86 -10.53 -8.40
N LEU A 25 3.98 -10.57 -7.67
CA LEU A 25 5.21 -11.17 -8.18
C LEU A 25 5.10 -12.69 -8.35
N ASP A 26 4.53 -13.40 -7.39
CA ASP A 26 4.40 -14.87 -7.40
C ASP A 26 3.21 -15.39 -8.23
N ARG A 27 2.37 -14.51 -8.79
CA ARG A 27 1.14 -14.92 -9.48
C ARG A 27 1.40 -15.56 -10.84
N VAL A 28 2.30 -14.95 -11.61
CA VAL A 28 2.55 -15.28 -13.01
C VAL A 28 4.01 -14.97 -13.35
N ARG A 29 4.54 -15.62 -14.39
CA ARG A 29 5.81 -15.18 -15.00
C ARG A 29 5.54 -13.99 -15.90
N TRP A 30 6.25 -12.90 -15.65
CA TRP A 30 6.15 -11.66 -16.40
C TRP A 30 7.11 -11.68 -17.59
N SER A 31 6.59 -11.49 -18.80
CA SER A 31 7.41 -11.49 -20.03
C SER A 31 8.20 -10.19 -20.20
N THR A 32 7.68 -9.07 -19.68
CA THR A 32 8.35 -7.76 -19.77
C THR A 32 8.29 -7.01 -18.45
N ARG A 33 9.28 -6.14 -18.24
CA ARG A 33 9.30 -5.23 -17.07
C ARG A 33 8.16 -4.21 -17.10
N ALA A 34 7.70 -3.83 -18.31
CA ALA A 34 6.59 -2.90 -18.48
C ALA A 34 5.26 -3.49 -17.99
N ASP A 35 5.00 -4.76 -18.34
CA ASP A 35 3.81 -5.50 -17.90
C ASP A 35 3.79 -5.67 -16.37
N LEU A 36 4.93 -6.07 -15.80
CA LEU A 36 5.09 -6.13 -14.35
C LEU A 36 4.83 -4.76 -13.68
N ARG A 37 5.38 -3.68 -14.23
CA ARG A 37 5.16 -2.32 -13.69
C ARG A 37 3.68 -1.95 -13.72
N LEU A 38 2.98 -2.23 -14.82
CA LEU A 38 1.55 -1.98 -14.95
C LEU A 38 0.74 -2.78 -13.93
N ALA A 39 1.08 -4.06 -13.73
CA ALA A 39 0.43 -4.92 -12.75
C ALA A 39 0.64 -4.42 -11.31
N ILE A 40 1.87 -4.00 -10.96
CA ILE A 40 2.18 -3.41 -9.65
C ILE A 40 1.32 -2.16 -9.41
N VAL A 41 1.30 -1.21 -10.35
CA VAL A 41 0.51 0.03 -10.22
C VAL A 41 -0.97 -0.32 -10.08
N THR A 42 -1.49 -1.17 -10.97
CA THR A 42 -2.90 -1.57 -10.94
C THR A 42 -3.29 -2.22 -9.61
N TRP A 43 -2.44 -3.08 -9.06
CA TRP A 43 -2.68 -3.71 -7.77
C TRP A 43 -2.65 -2.70 -6.61
N ILE A 44 -1.72 -1.75 -6.63
CA ILE A 44 -1.64 -0.67 -5.63
C ILE A 44 -2.94 0.15 -5.64
N GLU A 45 -3.33 0.64 -6.81
CA GLU A 45 -4.50 1.51 -7.00
C GLU A 45 -5.82 0.80 -6.65
N LYS A 46 -6.05 -0.37 -7.24
CA LYS A 46 -7.35 -1.05 -7.19
C LYS A 46 -7.53 -1.92 -5.94
N THR A 47 -6.44 -2.46 -5.39
CA THR A 47 -6.52 -3.46 -4.32
C THR A 47 -5.93 -2.92 -3.02
N TYR A 48 -4.67 -2.48 -3.04
CA TYR A 48 -3.98 -2.09 -1.81
C TYR A 48 -4.59 -0.85 -1.16
N ARG A 49 -4.90 0.20 -1.95
CA ARG A 49 -5.45 1.46 -1.43
C ARG A 49 -6.97 1.46 -1.25
N ARG A 50 -7.71 0.79 -2.15
CA ARG A 50 -9.19 0.84 -2.15
C ARG A 50 -9.90 -0.27 -1.40
N LYS A 51 -9.34 -1.49 -1.34
CA LYS A 51 -10.05 -2.65 -0.77
C LYS A 51 -9.53 -3.08 0.59
N ARG A 52 -8.29 -2.72 0.92
CA ARG A 52 -7.64 -3.25 2.13
C ARG A 52 -7.86 -2.32 3.33
N ARG A 53 -8.71 -2.76 4.24
CA ARG A 53 -8.84 -2.20 5.59
C ARG A 53 -7.62 -2.53 6.45
N GLN A 54 -7.00 -1.53 7.07
CA GLN A 54 -5.79 -1.69 7.86
C GLN A 54 -6.11 -1.51 9.34
N ARG A 55 -5.79 -2.48 10.21
CA ARG A 55 -6.00 -2.33 11.67
C ARG A 55 -5.34 -1.07 12.22
N ARG A 56 -4.13 -0.73 11.75
CA ARG A 56 -3.41 0.51 12.11
C ARG A 56 -4.16 1.80 11.74
N LEU A 57 -5.07 1.74 10.77
CA LEU A 57 -5.90 2.87 10.32
C LEU A 57 -7.32 2.77 10.91
N GLY A 58 -7.52 2.11 12.06
CA GLY A 58 -8.85 1.92 12.65
C GLY A 58 -9.77 1.01 11.83
N ARG A 59 -9.20 0.06 11.07
CA ARG A 59 -9.91 -0.76 10.07
C ARG A 59 -10.48 0.04 8.90
N LEU A 60 -9.93 1.21 8.59
CA LEU A 60 -10.24 1.95 7.36
C LEU A 60 -9.30 1.54 6.23
N THR A 61 -9.75 1.72 4.99
CA THR A 61 -8.86 1.69 3.82
C THR A 61 -7.99 2.96 3.80
N PRO A 62 -6.81 2.91 3.16
CA PRO A 62 -5.98 4.11 2.99
C PRO A 62 -6.74 5.30 2.39
N VAL A 63 -7.59 5.05 1.39
CA VAL A 63 -8.42 6.10 0.77
C VAL A 63 -9.43 6.67 1.77
N GLU A 64 -10.16 5.83 2.52
CA GLU A 64 -11.10 6.32 3.54
C GLU A 64 -10.39 7.14 4.63
N PHE A 65 -9.21 6.69 5.06
CA PHE A 65 -8.40 7.40 6.05
C PHE A 65 -7.95 8.77 5.51
N GLU A 66 -7.46 8.84 4.27
CA GLU A 66 -7.06 10.10 3.63
C GLU A 66 -8.25 11.04 3.44
N THR A 67 -9.41 10.55 3.02
CA THR A 67 -10.64 11.36 2.87
C THR A 67 -11.08 11.97 4.21
N ILE A 68 -11.13 11.17 5.27
CA ILE A 68 -11.52 11.65 6.62
C ILE A 68 -10.51 12.69 7.13
N ASN A 69 -9.21 12.42 6.99
CA ASN A 69 -8.16 13.30 7.49
C ASN A 69 -7.99 14.58 6.64
N THR A 70 -8.32 14.54 5.36
CA THR A 70 -8.35 15.72 4.48
C THR A 70 -9.55 16.61 4.81
N GLY A 71 -10.73 16.02 5.07
CA GLY A 71 -11.90 16.76 5.52
C GLY A 71 -11.70 17.45 6.87
N LEU A 72 -10.98 16.81 7.80
CA LEU A 72 -10.63 17.40 9.10
C LEU A 72 -9.59 18.52 9.03
N LYS A 73 -8.80 18.62 7.95
CA LYS A 73 -7.83 19.71 7.75
C LYS A 73 -8.42 20.92 7.02
N ALA A 74 -9.57 20.75 6.38
CA ALA A 74 -10.26 21.80 5.62
C ALA A 74 -11.37 22.52 6.43
N ALA A 75 -11.59 22.10 7.67
CA ALA A 75 -12.48 22.72 8.66
C ALA A 75 -11.64 23.38 9.77
#